data_AF-A0AAN0NKD2-F1
#
_entry.id   AF-A0AAN0NKD2-F1
#
_cell.length_a   1.000
_cell.length_b   1.000
_cell.length_c   1.000
_cell.angle_alpha   90.00
_cell.angle_beta   90.00
_cell.angle_gamma   90.00
#
_symmetry.space_group_name_H-M   'P 1'
#
loop_
_entity.id
_entity.type
_entity.pdbx_description
1 polymer ?
#
loop_
_entity_poly.entity_id
_entity_poly.type
_entity_poly.pdbx_seq_one_letter_code
_entity_poly.pdbx_strand_id
1 'polypeptide(L)'
;MLSLGSVLPARFGLAAVDLAQVSALIDENMQQINAQFMKVKGAVELGVRISFARQPALCAALESSPSLRAEQAALRKAGPEAHFAIAAFGGRLAELVDRRRGAAQRALLAELRPFARDHVLRKPEEDTEVLRAEFLVSHDEQDRFQAAIVAATTKLDFAPAEEPLIQVIGPVPIYHFVSLNLGLERDQAAA
;
A
#
# COMPACT_ATOMS: atom_id res chain seq x y z
N MET A 1 -11.69 10.69 18.39
CA MET A 1 -12.08 9.27 18.22
C MET A 1 -13.57 9.20 18.01
N LEU A 2 -14.06 8.47 16.99
CA LEU A 2 -15.47 8.07 16.94
C LEU A 2 -15.70 7.09 18.10
N SER A 3 -16.38 7.52 19.16
CA SER A 3 -16.67 6.74 20.36
C SER A 3 -17.78 5.69 20.14
N LEU A 4 -18.04 5.29 18.90
CA LEU A 4 -19.23 4.55 18.47
C LEU A 4 -19.05 3.01 18.43
N GLY A 5 -17.94 2.49 18.95
CA GLY A 5 -17.61 1.08 18.83
C GLY A 5 -17.13 0.70 17.42
N SER A 6 -17.11 -0.59 17.11
CA SER A 6 -16.72 -1.06 15.77
C SER A 6 -17.82 -0.73 14.76
N VAL A 7 -17.45 -0.16 13.62
CA VAL A 7 -18.37 0.25 12.56
C VAL A 7 -18.03 -0.46 11.25
N LEU A 8 -19.05 -0.83 10.48
CA LEU A 8 -18.89 -1.32 9.11
C LEU A 8 -19.25 -0.16 8.17
N PRO A 9 -18.30 0.32 7.36
CA PRO A 9 -18.59 1.44 6.48
C PRO A 9 -19.53 1.01 5.35
N ALA A 10 -20.61 1.78 5.16
CA ALA A 10 -21.47 1.64 3.99
C ALA A 10 -20.81 2.34 2.79
N ARG A 11 -20.89 1.72 1.60
CA ARG A 11 -20.48 2.39 0.37
C ARG A 11 -21.44 3.53 0.05
N PHE A 12 -20.89 4.60 -0.51
CA PHE A 12 -21.70 5.70 -1.02
C PHE A 12 -22.72 5.20 -2.06
N GLY A 13 -23.94 5.73 -2.02
CA GLY A 13 -25.04 5.34 -2.92
C GLY A 13 -25.98 4.27 -2.37
N LEU A 14 -25.77 3.79 -1.13
CA LEU A 14 -26.75 2.95 -0.44
C LEU A 14 -27.96 3.79 -0.05
N ALA A 15 -29.11 3.56 -0.69
CA ALA A 15 -30.36 4.24 -0.40
C ALA A 15 -31.45 3.22 -0.10
N ALA A 16 -32.18 3.41 1.00
CA ALA A 16 -33.34 2.61 1.34
C ALA A 16 -34.59 3.49 1.33
N VAL A 17 -35.71 2.93 0.86
CA VAL A 17 -37.00 3.64 0.77
C VAL A 17 -37.55 3.93 2.16
N ASP A 18 -37.41 2.97 3.08
CA ASP A 18 -37.87 3.08 4.46
C ASP A 18 -37.03 2.21 5.42
N LEU A 19 -37.37 2.26 6.71
CA LEU A 19 -36.71 1.45 7.74
C LEU A 19 -37.04 -0.04 7.65
N ALA A 20 -38.16 -0.43 7.03
CA ALA A 20 -38.53 -1.83 6.87
C ALA A 20 -37.58 -2.52 5.87
N GLN A 21 -37.23 -1.84 4.77
CA GLN A 21 -36.22 -2.31 3.83
C GLN A 21 -34.84 -2.45 4.49
N VAL A 22 -34.46 -1.51 5.37
CA VAL A 22 -33.21 -1.61 6.15
C VAL A 22 -33.23 -2.84 7.07
N SER A 23 -34.33 -3.07 7.78
CA SER A 23 -34.46 -4.23 8.67
C SER A 23 -34.36 -5.55 7.90
N ALA A 24 -35.11 -5.69 6.79
CA ALA A 24 -35.07 -6.88 5.95
C ALA A 24 -33.66 -7.14 5.41
N LEU A 25 -32.97 -6.10 4.94
CA LEU A 25 -31.59 -6.20 4.46
C LEU A 25 -30.62 -6.66 5.55
N ILE A 26 -30.77 -6.18 6.79
CA ILE A 26 -29.97 -6.63 7.93
C ILE A 26 -30.26 -8.10 8.25
N ASP A 27 -31.54 -8.49 8.30
CA ASP A 27 -31.97 -9.84 8.63
C ASP A 27 -31.49 -10.87 7.59
N GLU A 28 -31.62 -10.55 6.29
CA GLU A 28 -31.16 -11.37 5.18
C GLU A 28 -29.64 -11.56 5.17
N ASN A 29 -28.88 -10.54 5.63
CA ASN A 29 -27.41 -10.53 5.58
C ASN A 29 -26.77 -10.69 6.96
N MET A 30 -27.53 -11.07 7.99
CA MET A 30 -27.12 -11.07 9.39
C MET A 30 -25.82 -11.86 9.63
N GLN A 31 -25.69 -13.04 9.02
CA GLN A 31 -24.48 -13.87 9.14
C GLN A 31 -23.25 -13.18 8.54
N GLN A 32 -23.40 -12.56 7.37
CA GLN A 32 -22.30 -11.85 6.71
C GLN A 32 -21.90 -10.60 7.49
N ILE A 33 -22.88 -9.81 7.94
CA ILE A 33 -22.67 -8.61 8.76
C ILE A 33 -21.91 -8.97 10.04
N ASN A 34 -22.35 -10.01 10.76
CA ASN A 34 -21.68 -10.46 11.98
C ASN A 34 -20.24 -10.95 11.71
N ALA A 35 -20.01 -11.69 10.63
CA ALA A 35 -18.67 -12.12 10.26
C ALA A 35 -17.73 -10.93 9.98
N GLN A 36 -18.22 -9.89 9.31
CA GLN A 36 -17.46 -8.68 9.04
C GLN A 36 -17.16 -7.89 10.32
N PHE A 37 -18.13 -7.73 11.23
CA PHE A 37 -17.88 -7.11 12.53
C PHE A 37 -16.82 -7.87 13.33
N MET A 38 -16.89 -9.21 13.38
CA MET A 38 -15.89 -10.02 14.06
C MET A 38 -14.49 -9.85 13.46
N LYS A 39 -14.40 -9.74 12.13
CA LYS A 39 -13.13 -9.48 11.43
C LYS A 39 -12.49 -8.15 11.84
N VAL A 40 -13.28 -7.09 12.02
CA VAL A 40 -12.73 -5.73 12.25
C VAL A 40 -12.83 -5.25 13.70
N LYS A 41 -13.45 -6.04 14.59
CA LYS A 41 -13.63 -5.68 15.99
C LYS A 41 -12.30 -5.31 16.63
N GLY A 42 -12.25 -4.12 17.24
CA GLY A 42 -11.07 -3.60 17.93
C GLY A 42 -9.89 -3.29 17.01
N ALA A 43 -10.07 -3.23 15.69
CA ALA A 43 -9.05 -2.83 14.74
C ALA A 43 -9.29 -1.42 14.19
N VAL A 44 -8.24 -0.87 13.60
CA VAL A 44 -8.26 0.32 12.76
C VAL A 44 -7.62 0.02 11.42
N GLU A 45 -7.96 0.82 10.43
CA GLU A 45 -7.30 0.80 9.13
C GLU A 45 -6.29 1.97 9.06
N LEU A 46 -5.06 1.65 8.66
CA LEU A 46 -3.98 2.61 8.44
C LEU A 46 -3.40 2.42 7.04
N GLY A 47 -3.36 3.50 6.27
CA GLY A 47 -2.63 3.55 5.00
C GLY A 47 -1.17 3.87 5.24
N VAL A 48 -0.26 3.13 4.63
CA VAL A 48 1.18 3.36 4.72
C VAL A 48 1.74 3.60 3.32
N ARG A 49 2.50 4.69 3.17
CA ARG A 49 3.28 5.04 1.98
C ARG A 49 4.73 5.24 2.39
N ILE A 50 5.65 4.59 1.68
CA ILE A 50 7.10 4.74 1.89
C ILE A 50 7.75 4.92 0.54
N SER A 51 8.35 6.10 0.34
CA SER A 51 9.05 6.47 -0.88
C SER A 51 10.43 7.03 -0.58
N PHE A 52 11.36 6.80 -1.50
CA PHE A 52 12.72 7.31 -1.41
C PHE A 52 13.02 8.33 -2.51
N ALA A 53 14.04 9.14 -2.30
CA ALA A 53 14.52 10.05 -3.33
C ALA A 53 15.11 9.29 -4.53
N ARG A 54 14.71 9.70 -5.74
CA ARG A 54 15.03 9.00 -6.98
C ARG A 54 16.51 9.00 -7.33
N GLN A 55 17.18 10.14 -7.17
CA GLN A 55 18.59 10.25 -7.53
C GLN A 55 19.48 9.36 -6.64
N PRO A 56 19.34 9.37 -5.31
CA PRO A 56 20.00 8.39 -4.44
C PRO A 56 19.68 6.93 -4.79
N ALA A 57 18.43 6.60 -5.12
CA ALA A 57 18.05 5.23 -5.47
C ALA A 57 18.72 4.74 -6.77
N LEU A 58 18.80 5.60 -7.79
CA LEU A 58 19.51 5.31 -9.04
C LEU A 58 21.02 5.13 -8.82
N CYS A 59 21.64 5.97 -7.98
CA CYS A 59 23.04 5.84 -7.62
C CYS A 59 23.30 4.51 -6.92
N ALA A 60 22.49 4.17 -5.91
CA ALA A 60 22.62 2.92 -5.18
C ALA A 60 22.41 1.71 -6.11
N ALA A 61 21.44 1.77 -7.03
CA ALA A 61 21.21 0.74 -8.05
C ALA A 61 22.47 0.52 -8.92
N LEU A 62 23.10 1.59 -9.39
CA LEU A 62 24.33 1.50 -10.17
C LEU A 62 25.50 0.92 -9.36
N GLU A 63 25.64 1.29 -8.09
CA GLU A 63 26.67 0.77 -7.20
C GLU A 63 26.51 -0.74 -6.94
N SER A 64 25.26 -1.23 -6.92
CA SER A 64 24.98 -2.68 -6.83
C SER A 64 25.25 -3.46 -8.11
N SER A 65 25.55 -2.80 -9.24
CA SER A 65 25.80 -3.44 -10.53
C SER A 65 27.05 -2.88 -11.21
N PRO A 66 28.22 -3.51 -10.99
CA PRO A 66 29.48 -3.11 -11.64
C PRO A 66 29.38 -3.06 -13.17
N SER A 67 28.59 -3.97 -13.77
CA SER A 67 28.37 -4.01 -15.22
C SER A 67 27.61 -2.79 -15.74
N LEU A 68 26.50 -2.39 -15.10
CA LEU A 68 25.77 -1.19 -15.49
C LEU A 68 26.59 0.08 -15.22
N ARG A 69 27.41 0.08 -14.15
CA ARG A 69 28.32 1.19 -13.87
C ARG A 69 29.38 1.37 -14.96
N ALA A 70 29.99 0.28 -15.43
CA ALA A 70 30.95 0.30 -16.52
C ALA A 70 30.30 0.75 -17.84
N GLU A 71 29.09 0.25 -18.12
CA GLU A 71 28.33 0.66 -19.29
C GLU A 71 27.98 2.16 -19.27
N GLN A 72 27.53 2.68 -18.13
CA GLN A 72 27.29 4.12 -17.96
C GLN A 72 28.54 4.95 -18.27
N ALA A 73 29.71 4.51 -17.81
CA ALA A 73 30.97 5.20 -18.06
C ALA A 73 31.37 5.17 -19.55
N ALA A 74 31.08 4.08 -20.26
CA ALA A 74 31.29 3.97 -21.70
C ALA A 74 30.33 4.89 -22.48
N LEU A 75 29.03 4.88 -22.13
CA LEU A 75 28.01 5.71 -22.78
C LEU A 75 28.25 7.21 -22.61
N ARG A 76 28.82 7.65 -21.47
CA ARG A 76 29.21 9.06 -21.26
C ARG A 76 30.24 9.57 -22.26
N LYS A 77 31.03 8.68 -22.85
CA LYS A 77 32.06 9.01 -23.86
C LYS A 77 31.55 8.81 -25.29
N ALA A 78 30.32 8.29 -25.46
CA ALA A 78 29.75 7.98 -26.75
C ALA A 78 29.18 9.24 -27.42
N GLY A 79 29.28 9.30 -28.75
CA GLY A 79 28.72 10.39 -29.56
C GLY A 79 27.20 10.26 -29.76
N PRO A 80 26.60 11.18 -30.54
CA PRO A 80 25.15 11.23 -30.78
C PRO A 80 24.55 9.92 -31.32
N GLU A 81 25.32 9.12 -32.06
CA GLU A 81 24.84 7.86 -32.67
C GLU A 81 24.44 6.78 -31.64
N ALA A 82 24.79 6.96 -30.36
CA ALA A 82 24.50 5.99 -29.30
C ALA A 82 23.07 6.04 -28.74
N HIS A 83 22.13 6.75 -29.37
CA HIS A 83 20.76 6.92 -28.87
C HIS A 83 20.06 5.60 -28.48
N PHE A 84 20.16 4.56 -29.32
CA PHE A 84 19.57 3.25 -29.01
C PHE A 84 20.23 2.57 -27.81
N ALA A 85 21.56 2.70 -27.67
CA ALA A 85 22.30 2.12 -26.56
C ALA A 85 21.96 2.83 -25.23
N ILE A 86 21.78 4.16 -25.26
CA ILE A 86 21.31 4.95 -24.11
C ILE A 86 19.92 4.51 -23.66
N ALA A 87 18.99 4.32 -24.61
CA ALA A 87 17.64 3.85 -24.31
C ALA A 87 17.65 2.44 -23.69
N ALA A 88 18.43 1.52 -24.28
CA ALA A 88 18.56 0.16 -23.77
C ALA A 88 19.17 0.12 -22.36
N PHE A 89 20.17 0.95 -22.09
CA PHE A 89 20.74 1.13 -20.75
C PHE A 89 19.69 1.63 -19.75
N GLY A 90 18.92 2.66 -20.13
CA GLY A 90 17.84 3.19 -19.30
C GLY A 90 16.81 2.12 -18.93
N GLY A 91 16.42 1.27 -19.88
CA GLY A 91 15.51 0.14 -19.65
C GLY A 91 16.06 -0.86 -18.62
N ARG A 92 17.32 -1.27 -18.74
CA ARG A 92 17.96 -2.20 -17.78
C ARG A 92 18.12 -1.59 -16.39
N LEU A 93 18.44 -0.29 -16.32
CA LEU A 93 18.53 0.42 -15.04
C LEU A 93 17.16 0.49 -14.36
N ALA A 94 16.09 0.79 -15.10
CA ALA A 94 14.73 0.78 -14.59
C ALA A 94 14.32 -0.61 -14.06
N GLU A 95 14.62 -1.68 -14.81
CA GLU A 95 14.37 -3.06 -14.35
C GLU A 95 15.14 -3.40 -13.07
N LEU A 96 16.39 -2.93 -12.93
CA LEU A 96 17.15 -3.11 -11.70
C LEU A 96 16.52 -2.36 -10.52
N VAL A 97 16.11 -1.10 -10.71
CA VAL A 97 15.43 -0.31 -9.68
C VAL A 97 14.13 -1.01 -9.26
N ASP A 98 13.33 -1.50 -10.21
CA ASP A 98 12.07 -2.19 -9.91
C ASP A 98 12.29 -3.49 -9.11
N ARG A 99 13.32 -4.28 -9.46
CA ARG A 99 13.70 -5.47 -8.69
C ARG A 99 14.12 -5.12 -7.26
N ARG A 100 14.91 -4.06 -7.08
CA ARG A 100 15.31 -3.56 -5.75
C ARG A 100 14.11 -3.06 -4.96
N ARG A 101 13.18 -2.34 -5.59
CA ARG A 101 11.94 -1.84 -4.98
C ARG A 101 11.09 -3.01 -4.50
N GLY A 102 10.93 -4.06 -5.31
CA GLY A 102 10.25 -5.28 -4.91
C GLY A 102 10.93 -6.02 -3.75
N ALA A 103 12.26 -6.01 -3.67
CA ALA A 103 12.99 -6.57 -2.54
C ALA A 103 12.76 -5.76 -1.25
N ALA A 104 12.84 -4.43 -1.33
CA ALA A 104 12.54 -3.53 -0.22
C ALA A 104 11.09 -3.70 0.29
N GLN A 105 10.12 -3.81 -0.62
CA GLN A 105 8.72 -4.09 -0.27
C GLN A 105 8.59 -5.39 0.54
N ARG A 106 9.23 -6.47 0.09
CA ARG A 106 9.19 -7.77 0.81
C ARG A 106 9.85 -7.69 2.17
N ALA A 107 10.97 -6.98 2.30
CA ALA A 107 11.66 -6.78 3.57
C ALA A 107 10.78 -6.00 4.57
N LEU A 108 10.16 -4.89 4.12
CA LEU A 108 9.22 -4.12 4.93
C LEU A 108 8.04 -4.97 5.40
N LEU A 109 7.41 -5.72 4.48
CA LEU A 109 6.27 -6.57 4.84
C LEU A 109 6.64 -7.66 5.84
N ALA A 110 7.83 -8.25 5.73
CA ALA A 110 8.30 -9.26 6.69
C ALA A 110 8.41 -8.69 8.11
N GLU A 111 8.92 -7.46 8.25
CA GLU A 111 9.08 -6.76 9.52
C GLU A 111 7.75 -6.25 10.09
N LEU A 112 6.80 -5.83 9.23
CA LEU A 112 5.51 -5.27 9.65
C LEU A 112 4.46 -6.33 9.96
N ARG A 113 4.54 -7.52 9.34
CA ARG A 113 3.55 -8.59 9.49
C ARG A 113 3.23 -8.97 10.93
N PRO A 114 4.17 -9.02 11.90
CA PRO A 114 3.85 -9.35 13.30
C PRO A 114 2.90 -8.36 13.98
N PHE A 115 2.82 -7.13 13.48
CA PHE A 115 2.06 -6.03 14.08
C PHE A 115 0.72 -5.76 13.37
N ALA A 116 0.46 -6.46 12.26
CA ALA A 116 -0.75 -6.28 11.46
C ALA A 116 -1.60 -7.56 11.47
N ARG A 117 -2.92 -7.40 11.57
CA ARG A 117 -3.90 -8.49 11.45
C ARG A 117 -4.07 -8.92 10.00
N ASP A 118 -4.06 -7.96 9.09
CA ASP A 118 -4.24 -8.15 7.65
C ASP A 118 -3.61 -6.97 6.89
N HIS A 119 -3.36 -7.11 5.59
CA HIS A 119 -2.88 -6.03 4.75
C HIS A 119 -3.34 -6.17 3.29
N VAL A 120 -3.49 -5.05 2.60
CA VAL A 120 -3.79 -4.99 1.16
C VAL A 120 -2.70 -4.18 0.48
N LEU A 121 -1.94 -4.84 -0.40
CA LEU A 121 -0.96 -4.16 -1.26
C LEU A 121 -1.66 -3.43 -2.39
N ARG A 122 -1.12 -2.26 -2.73
CA ARG A 122 -1.54 -1.46 -3.88
C ARG A 122 -0.38 -1.30 -4.83
N LYS A 123 -0.69 -1.03 -6.10
CA LYS A 123 0.32 -0.67 -7.08
C LYS A 123 0.97 0.65 -6.65
N PRO A 124 2.32 0.72 -6.62
CA PRO A 124 3.00 1.98 -6.39
C PRO A 124 2.66 3.02 -7.46
N GLU A 125 2.68 4.30 -7.07
CA GLU A 125 2.52 5.43 -8.01
C GLU A 125 3.84 5.77 -8.71
N GLU A 126 4.97 5.54 -8.05
CA GLU A 126 6.31 5.89 -8.55
C GLU A 126 7.29 4.70 -8.45
N ASP A 127 8.40 4.76 -9.23
CA ASP A 127 9.46 3.74 -9.24
C ASP A 127 10.29 3.70 -7.95
N THR A 128 10.17 4.72 -7.10
CA THR A 128 10.83 4.84 -5.79
C THR A 128 9.91 4.61 -4.61
N GLU A 129 8.61 4.40 -4.83
CA GLU A 129 7.66 4.05 -3.78
C GLU A 129 7.78 2.54 -3.49
N VAL A 130 8.50 2.23 -2.42
CA VAL A 130 8.81 0.84 -2.03
C VAL A 130 7.65 0.17 -1.29
N LEU A 131 6.73 0.94 -0.72
CA LEU A 131 5.54 0.39 -0.07
C LEU A 131 4.35 1.31 -0.27
N ARG A 132 3.28 0.75 -0.83
CA ARG A 132 1.93 1.30 -0.80
C ARG A 132 0.96 0.23 -0.34
N ALA A 133 0.46 0.37 0.88
CA ALA A 133 -0.39 -0.65 1.47
C ALA A 133 -1.40 -0.05 2.44
N GLU A 134 -2.50 -0.76 2.60
CA GLU A 134 -3.43 -0.57 3.71
C GLU A 134 -3.20 -1.70 4.71
N PHE A 135 -3.25 -1.39 6.00
CA PHE A 135 -3.05 -2.36 7.08
C PHE A 135 -4.23 -2.33 8.04
N LEU A 136 -4.68 -3.52 8.43
CA LEU A 136 -5.62 -3.70 9.53
C LEU A 136 -4.80 -3.96 10.80
N VAL A 137 -4.84 -3.03 11.74
CA VAL A 137 -4.01 -3.06 12.95
C VAL A 137 -4.92 -3.05 14.17
N SER A 138 -4.58 -3.81 15.21
CA SER A 138 -5.31 -3.73 16.48
C SER A 138 -5.19 -2.32 17.06
N HIS A 139 -6.27 -1.78 17.61
CA HIS A 139 -6.29 -0.39 18.06
C HIS A 139 -5.20 -0.08 19.10
N ASP A 140 -4.90 -1.03 19.98
CA ASP A 140 -3.87 -0.97 21.03
C ASP A 140 -2.43 -1.17 20.52
N GLU A 141 -2.25 -1.67 19.31
CA GLU A 141 -0.92 -1.92 18.71
C GLU A 141 -0.49 -0.82 17.73
N GLN A 142 -1.28 0.24 17.55
CA GLN A 142 -1.00 1.32 16.59
C GLN A 142 0.40 1.94 16.78
N ASP A 143 0.76 2.30 18.01
CA ASP A 143 2.06 2.94 18.29
C ASP A 143 3.23 1.99 18.01
N ARG A 144 3.07 0.71 18.35
CA ARG A 144 4.08 -0.33 18.08
C ARG A 144 4.23 -0.57 16.58
N PHE A 145 3.12 -0.58 15.84
CA PHE A 145 3.12 -0.67 14.38
C PHE A 145 3.85 0.52 13.73
N GLN A 146 3.57 1.75 14.17
CA GLN A 146 4.25 2.94 13.65
C GLN A 146 5.76 2.94 13.97
N ALA A 147 6.16 2.53 15.18
CA ALA A 147 7.56 2.37 15.54
C ALA A 147 8.25 1.30 14.66
N ALA A 148 7.56 0.20 14.37
CA ALA A 148 8.06 -0.85 13.48
C ALA A 148 8.26 -0.35 12.04
N ILE A 149 7.40 0.53 11.51
CA ILE A 149 7.59 1.17 10.20
C ILE A 149 8.92 1.92 10.16
N VAL A 150 9.17 2.78 11.15
CA VAL A 150 10.40 3.58 11.21
C VAL A 150 11.62 2.67 11.30
N ALA A 151 11.59 1.69 12.21
CA ALA A 151 12.70 0.76 12.43
C ALA A 151 12.97 -0.17 11.23
N ALA A 152 11.94 -0.59 10.49
CA ALA A 152 12.10 -1.42 9.31
C ALA A 152 12.65 -0.60 8.13
N THR A 153 12.22 0.65 8.01
CA THR A 153 12.63 1.53 6.91
C THR A 153 14.11 1.92 7.02
N THR A 154 14.62 2.17 8.22
CA THR A 154 16.05 2.50 8.45
C THR A 154 17.01 1.36 8.12
N LYS A 155 16.52 0.11 8.03
CA LYS A 155 17.30 -1.05 7.61
C LYS A 155 17.44 -1.17 6.08
N LEU A 156 16.68 -0.38 5.31
CA LEU A 156 16.69 -0.47 3.86
C LEU A 156 17.86 0.27 3.24
N ASP A 157 18.60 -0.43 2.38
CA ASP A 157 19.63 0.17 1.51
C ASP A 157 19.06 0.52 0.13
N PHE A 158 17.81 1.01 0.06
CA PHE A 158 17.22 1.38 -1.24
C PHE A 158 17.77 2.70 -1.76
N ALA A 159 17.97 3.68 -0.88
CA ALA A 159 18.53 4.99 -1.20
C ALA A 159 19.27 5.58 0.03
N PRO A 160 20.46 5.08 0.39
CA PRO A 160 21.10 5.31 1.70
C PRO A 160 21.58 6.75 1.94
N ALA A 161 21.60 7.61 0.92
CA ALA A 161 22.10 8.98 1.03
C ALA A 161 21.06 9.99 1.53
N GLU A 162 19.78 9.61 1.62
CA GLU A 162 18.69 10.50 1.99
C GLU A 162 17.62 9.76 2.79
N GLU A 163 17.01 10.46 3.76
CA GLU A 163 15.93 9.90 4.56
C GLU A 163 14.69 9.62 3.70
N PRO A 164 13.99 8.50 3.93
CA PRO A 164 12.76 8.19 3.22
C PRO A 164 11.61 9.07 3.67
N LEU A 165 10.70 9.36 2.75
CA LEU A 165 9.40 9.92 3.07
C LEU A 165 8.46 8.79 3.52
N ILE A 166 8.08 8.84 4.80
CA ILE A 166 7.12 7.91 5.40
C ILE A 166 5.82 8.67 5.68
N GLN A 167 4.71 8.15 5.16
CA GLN A 167 3.37 8.68 5.44
C GLN A 167 2.49 7.58 6.02
N VAL A 168 1.86 7.87 7.16
CA VAL A 168 0.84 7.04 7.78
C VAL A 168 -0.47 7.81 7.77
N ILE A 169 -1.49 7.24 7.12
CA ILE A 169 -2.77 7.87 6.85
C ILE A 169 -3.84 7.15 7.66
N GLY A 170 -4.48 7.86 8.58
CA GLY A 170 -5.58 7.33 9.39
C GLY A 170 -5.45 7.64 10.88
N PRO A 171 -6.27 7.00 11.73
CA PRO A 171 -7.22 5.92 11.39
C PRO A 171 -8.36 6.39 10.45
N VAL A 172 -8.67 5.56 9.45
CA VAL A 172 -9.79 5.79 8.50
C VAL A 172 -10.89 4.72 8.69
N PRO A 173 -12.12 4.93 8.16
CA PRO A 173 -13.10 3.86 8.13
C PRO A 173 -12.56 2.65 7.35
N ILE A 174 -12.88 1.44 7.81
CA ILE A 174 -12.24 0.18 7.39
C ILE A 174 -12.82 -0.30 6.04
N TYR A 175 -12.59 0.46 4.97
CA TYR A 175 -13.12 0.16 3.64
C TYR A 175 -12.39 -0.98 2.94
N HIS A 176 -11.09 -1.17 3.19
CA HIS A 176 -10.28 -2.13 2.45
C HIS A 176 -10.37 -3.54 3.01
N PHE A 177 -10.80 -3.70 4.26
CA PHE A 177 -10.90 -5.01 4.92
C PHE A 177 -12.32 -5.52 5.11
N VAL A 178 -13.32 -4.70 4.79
CA VAL A 178 -14.73 -5.07 4.82
C VAL A 178 -15.24 -5.32 3.41
N SER A 179 -15.95 -6.44 3.22
CA SER A 179 -16.63 -6.76 1.97
C SER A 179 -18.09 -7.08 2.26
N LEU A 180 -18.93 -6.04 2.23
CA LEU A 180 -20.38 -6.14 2.32
C LEU A 180 -20.97 -5.72 0.98
N ASN A 181 -21.61 -6.66 0.29
CA ASN A 181 -22.46 -6.35 -0.84
C ASN A 181 -23.91 -6.54 -0.41
N LEU A 182 -24.50 -5.46 0.09
CA LEU A 182 -25.88 -5.42 0.53
C LEU A 182 -26.69 -5.11 -0.74
N GLY A 183 -27.20 -6.16 -1.41
CA GLY A 183 -27.75 -6.11 -2.76
C GLY A 183 -29.02 -5.28 -2.93
N LEU A 184 -28.91 -3.95 -2.87
CA LEU A 184 -30.02 -3.01 -3.07
C LEU A 184 -30.35 -2.76 -4.56
N GLU A 185 -29.74 -3.47 -5.50
CA GLU A 185 -30.02 -3.30 -6.94
C GLU A 185 -31.39 -3.84 -7.39
N ARG A 186 -32.20 -4.45 -6.50
CA ARG A 186 -33.47 -5.07 -6.90
C ARG A 186 -34.61 -4.10 -7.26
N ASP A 187 -34.50 -2.81 -6.97
CA ASP A 187 -35.61 -1.84 -7.19
C ASP A 187 -35.40 -0.81 -8.32
N GLN A 188 -34.27 -0.82 -9.04
CA GLN A 188 -34.10 0.10 -10.20
C GLN A 188 -34.68 -0.44 -11.52
N ALA A 189 -35.27 -1.63 -11.53
CA ALA A 189 -35.93 -2.21 -12.70
C ALA A 189 -37.46 -1.99 -12.74
N ALA A 190 -38.01 -1.21 -11.80
CA ALA A 190 -39.44 -0.92 -11.72
C ALA A 190 -39.68 0.58 -11.47
N ALA A 191 -39.25 1.43 -12.39
CA ALA A 191 -39.71 2.81 -12.54
C ALA A 191 -39.64 3.25 -14.00
#